data_AF-A0A7C6J0B5-F1
#
_entry.id   AF-A0A7C6J0B5-F1
#
_cell.length_a   1.000
_cell.length_b   1.000
_cell.length_c   1.000
_cell.angle_alpha   90.00
_cell.angle_beta   90.00
_cell.angle_gamma   90.00
#
_symmetry.space_group_name_H-M   'P 1'
#
loop_
_entity.id
_entity.type
_entity.pdbx_description
1 polymer ?
#
loop_
_entity_poly.entity_id
_entity_poly.type
_entity_poly.pdbx_seq_one_letter_code
_entity_poly.pdbx_strand_id
1 'polypeptide(L)'
;MKSLVKTQKGFTLVELIVVIAIIGILAAVLVPSLTGYITKARQSAALQEAESLKTVYATFLVEEADGIEDEEEFILYATEILDFKGTLKYNAYDEQFEYTASNNFIVIFKVVNGQLTVQGDPIKA
;
A
#
# COMPACT_ATOMS: atom_id res chain seq x y z
N MET A 1 53.50 12.07 -40.33
CA MET A 1 52.27 11.87 -39.53
C MET A 1 52.64 11.08 -38.27
N LYS A 2 52.46 11.64 -37.07
CA LYS A 2 52.83 11.00 -35.80
C LYS A 2 51.55 10.41 -35.19
N SER A 3 51.44 9.08 -35.17
CA SER A 3 50.31 8.38 -34.56
C SER A 3 50.40 8.49 -33.04
N LEU A 4 49.37 9.06 -32.41
CA LEU A 4 49.23 9.15 -30.96
C LEU A 4 48.58 7.85 -30.45
N VAL A 5 49.38 6.87 -30.09
CA VAL A 5 48.90 5.67 -29.39
C VAL A 5 48.45 6.10 -28.00
N LYS A 6 47.13 6.18 -27.77
CA LYS A 6 46.57 6.37 -26.44
C LYS A 6 46.82 5.11 -25.61
N THR A 7 47.61 5.23 -24.55
CA THR A 7 47.77 4.19 -23.53
C THR A 7 46.44 4.02 -22.79
N GLN A 8 45.77 2.89 -23.01
CA GLN A 8 44.60 2.51 -22.21
C GLN A 8 45.08 2.10 -20.82
N LYS A 9 44.87 2.96 -19.81
CA LYS A 9 45.08 2.60 -18.40
C LYS A 9 43.91 1.72 -17.97
N GLY A 10 44.17 0.44 -17.72
CA GLY A 10 43.20 -0.48 -17.12
C GLY A 10 43.02 -0.20 -15.62
N PHE A 11 41.84 -0.52 -15.10
CA PHE A 11 41.58 -0.53 -13.65
C PHE A 11 42.44 -1.58 -12.95
N THR A 12 42.87 -1.29 -11.73
CA THR A 12 43.57 -2.26 -10.89
C THR A 12 42.59 -3.16 -10.14
N LEU A 13 42.98 -4.40 -9.86
CA LEU A 13 42.17 -5.32 -9.05
C LEU A 13 41.93 -4.77 -7.64
N VAL A 14 42.90 -4.01 -7.11
CA VAL A 14 42.79 -3.40 -5.77
C VAL A 14 41.71 -2.32 -5.75
N GLU A 15 41.63 -1.47 -6.79
CA GLU A 15 40.55 -0.48 -6.90
C GLU A 15 39.18 -1.16 -6.94
N LEU A 16 39.04 -2.26 -7.67
CA LEU A 16 37.78 -3.01 -7.71
C LEU A 16 37.41 -3.59 -6.34
N ILE A 17 38.38 -4.16 -5.61
CA ILE A 17 38.16 -4.76 -4.29
C ILE A 17 37.72 -3.72 -3.25
N VAL A 18 38.31 -2.52 -3.27
CA VAL A 18 37.90 -1.44 -2.35
C VAL A 18 36.48 -0.95 -2.67
N VAL A 19 36.11 -0.86 -3.96
CA VAL A 19 34.76 -0.43 -4.36
C VAL A 19 33.70 -1.43 -3.91
N ILE A 20 33.90 -2.73 -4.13
CA ILE A 20 32.94 -3.75 -3.67
C ILE A 20 32.85 -3.82 -2.14
N ALA A 21 33.95 -3.55 -1.43
CA ALA A 21 33.95 -3.50 0.03
C ALA A 21 33.09 -2.34 0.56
N ILE A 22 33.21 -1.14 -0.04
CA ILE A 22 32.38 0.02 0.34
C ILE A 22 30.91 -0.23 -0.01
N ILE A 23 30.61 -0.73 -1.22
CA ILE A 23 29.23 -1.07 -1.63
C ILE A 23 28.63 -2.12 -0.68
N GLY A 24 29.41 -3.11 -0.25
CA GLY A 24 28.97 -4.13 0.70
C GLY A 24 28.55 -3.55 2.05
N ILE A 25 29.34 -2.62 2.61
CA ILE A 25 29.01 -1.94 3.87
C ILE A 25 27.73 -1.09 3.72
N LEU A 26 27.63 -0.31 2.64
CA LEU A 26 26.46 0.53 2.37
C LEU A 26 25.20 -0.32 2.19
N ALA A 27 25.28 -1.42 1.43
CA ALA A 27 24.16 -2.33 1.22
C ALA A 27 23.70 -2.98 2.53
N ALA A 28 24.63 -3.38 3.40
CA ALA A 28 24.30 -4.01 4.68
C ALA A 28 23.46 -3.10 5.60
N VAL A 29 23.73 -1.79 5.60
CA VAL A 29 22.95 -0.81 6.39
C VAL A 29 21.65 -0.41 5.67
N LEU A 30 21.67 -0.31 4.34
CA LEU A 30 20.56 0.19 3.54
C LEU A 30 19.40 -0.80 3.43
N VAL A 31 19.68 -2.10 3.24
CA VAL A 31 18.65 -3.13 3.01
C VAL A 31 17.58 -3.17 4.10
N PRO A 32 17.89 -3.30 5.41
CA PRO A 32 16.84 -3.37 6.44
C PRO A 32 15.99 -2.09 6.48
N SER A 33 16.62 -0.93 6.33
CA SER A 33 15.95 0.37 6.30
C SER A 33 14.97 0.47 5.13
N LEU A 34 15.40 0.08 3.92
CA LEU A 34 14.57 0.10 2.71
C LEU A 34 13.34 -0.81 2.83
N THR A 35 13.47 -2.01 3.41
CA THR A 35 12.32 -2.90 3.60
C THR A 35 11.24 -2.30 4.48
N GLY A 36 11.62 -1.57 5.54
CA GLY A 36 10.67 -0.84 6.40
C GLY A 36 9.94 0.27 5.64
N TYR A 37 10.65 1.04 4.81
CA TYR A 37 10.03 2.08 3.99
C TYR A 37 9.05 1.51 2.96
N ILE A 38 9.40 0.40 2.29
CA ILE A 38 8.50 -0.25 1.33
C ILE A 38 7.23 -0.74 2.03
N THR A 39 7.35 -1.33 3.23
CA THR A 39 6.18 -1.76 4.02
C THR A 39 5.28 -0.59 4.38
N LYS A 40 5.84 0.51 4.89
CA LYS A 40 5.07 1.72 5.21
C LYS A 40 4.40 2.33 3.97
N ALA A 41 5.09 2.34 2.84
CA ALA A 41 4.51 2.81 1.58
C ALA A 41 3.33 1.94 1.14
N ARG A 42 3.42 0.61 1.32
CA ARG A 42 2.30 -0.31 1.06
C ARG A 42 1.14 -0.10 2.03
N GLN A 43 1.41 0.05 3.32
CA GLN A 43 0.37 0.39 4.31
C GLN A 43 -0.33 1.70 3.95
N SER A 44 0.42 2.73 3.59
CA SER A 44 -0.15 4.02 3.16
C SER A 44 -0.99 3.89 1.89
N ALA A 45 -0.57 3.05 0.94
CA ALA A 45 -1.36 2.79 -0.27
C ALA A 45 -2.67 2.05 0.04
N ALA A 46 -2.62 1.07 0.94
CA ALA A 46 -3.81 0.37 1.41
C ALA A 46 -4.78 1.32 2.11
N LEU A 47 -4.27 2.20 2.98
CA LEU A 47 -5.08 3.22 3.65
C LEU A 47 -5.73 4.17 2.64
N GLN A 48 -5.01 4.60 1.60
CA GLN A 48 -5.55 5.48 0.57
C GLN A 48 -6.64 4.80 -0.27
N GLU A 49 -6.44 3.54 -0.66
CA GLU A 49 -7.43 2.72 -1.35
C GLU A 49 -8.70 2.60 -0.47
N ALA A 50 -8.49 2.40 0.82
CA ALA A 50 -9.56 2.29 1.80
C ALA A 50 -10.31 3.63 2.02
N GLU A 51 -9.63 4.78 2.07
CA GLU A 51 -10.28 6.11 2.19
C GLU A 51 -11.17 6.45 0.98
N SER A 52 -10.83 5.95 -0.21
CA SER A 52 -11.73 6.06 -1.35
C SER A 52 -13.04 5.27 -1.16
N LEU A 53 -13.04 4.14 -0.44
CA LEU A 53 -14.28 3.44 -0.07
C LEU A 53 -15.16 4.26 0.87
N LYS A 54 -14.55 5.05 1.77
CA LYS A 54 -15.33 5.97 2.63
C LYS A 54 -16.06 7.03 1.80
N THR A 55 -15.39 7.58 0.77
CA THR A 55 -16.00 8.56 -0.14
C THR A 55 -17.15 7.94 -0.91
N VAL A 56 -16.96 6.71 -1.38
CA VAL A 56 -18.00 5.91 -2.04
C VAL A 56 -19.20 5.71 -1.13
N TYR A 57 -18.97 5.26 0.10
CA TYR A 57 -20.03 5.06 1.09
C TYR A 57 -20.82 6.34 1.34
N ALA A 58 -20.14 7.49 1.42
CA ALA A 58 -20.80 8.77 1.56
C ALA A 58 -21.66 9.14 0.33
N THR A 59 -21.18 8.89 -0.89
CA THR A 59 -21.97 9.09 -2.12
C THR A 59 -23.20 8.18 -2.17
N PHE A 60 -23.00 6.91 -1.83
CA PHE A 60 -24.06 5.91 -1.78
C PHE A 60 -25.19 6.31 -0.82
N LEU A 61 -24.85 6.77 0.40
CA LEU A 61 -25.83 7.29 1.36
C LEU A 61 -26.58 8.55 0.87
N VAL A 62 -26.00 9.32 -0.05
CA VAL A 62 -26.62 10.53 -0.61
C VAL A 62 -27.55 10.20 -1.78
N GLU A 63 -27.14 9.25 -2.63
CA GLU A 63 -27.95 8.79 -3.77
C GLU A 63 -29.20 8.04 -3.31
N GLU A 64 -29.12 7.34 -2.18
CA GLU A 64 -30.19 6.54 -1.61
C GLU A 64 -30.86 7.25 -0.43
N ALA A 65 -31.68 8.27 -0.73
CA ALA A 65 -32.45 9.00 0.29
C ALA A 65 -33.58 8.21 0.96
N ASP A 66 -33.73 6.90 0.69
CA ASP A 66 -34.88 6.09 1.15
C ASP A 66 -34.50 4.76 1.83
N GLY A 67 -33.32 4.69 2.45
CA GLY A 67 -33.01 3.67 3.44
C GLY A 67 -32.15 2.53 2.90
N ILE A 68 -30.87 2.61 3.25
CA ILE A 68 -29.98 1.45 3.21
C ILE A 68 -29.79 1.04 4.65
N GLU A 69 -30.62 0.10 5.08
CA GLU A 69 -30.51 -0.55 6.38
C GLU A 69 -29.64 -1.82 6.30
N ASP A 70 -29.28 -2.29 5.10
CA ASP A 70 -28.57 -3.56 4.89
C ASP A 70 -27.12 -3.38 4.42
N GLU A 71 -26.19 -3.86 5.26
CA GLU A 71 -24.74 -3.79 5.07
C GLU A 71 -24.26 -4.63 3.86
N GLU A 72 -25.04 -5.64 3.45
CA GLU A 72 -24.75 -6.50 2.29
C GLU A 72 -24.84 -5.74 0.96
N GLU A 73 -25.76 -4.78 0.84
CA GLU A 73 -25.98 -4.02 -0.40
C GLU A 73 -24.80 -3.07 -0.68
N PHE A 74 -24.26 -2.45 0.38
CA PHE A 74 -23.03 -1.67 0.28
C PHE A 74 -21.83 -2.51 -0.15
N ILE A 75 -21.68 -3.72 0.42
CA ILE A 75 -20.56 -4.61 0.08
C ILE A 75 -20.62 -5.01 -1.40
N LEU A 76 -21.81 -5.30 -1.93
CA LEU A 76 -22.00 -5.62 -3.34
C LEU A 76 -21.67 -4.42 -4.23
N TYR A 77 -22.22 -3.24 -3.93
CA TYR A 77 -21.95 -2.00 -4.66
C TYR A 77 -20.45 -1.65 -4.68
N ALA A 78 -19.79 -1.71 -3.52
CA ALA A 78 -18.37 -1.42 -3.38
C ALA A 78 -17.47 -2.41 -4.15
N THR A 79 -17.88 -3.68 -4.23
CA THR A 79 -17.10 -4.73 -4.89
C THR A 79 -17.32 -4.73 -6.41
N GLU A 80 -18.54 -4.48 -6.88
CA GLU A 80 -18.88 -4.63 -8.31
C GLU A 80 -18.71 -3.35 -9.13
N ILE A 81 -19.01 -2.17 -8.57
CA ILE A 81 -19.14 -0.94 -9.37
C ILE A 81 -17.83 -0.15 -9.45
N LEU A 82 -16.93 -0.31 -8.48
CA LEU A 82 -15.76 0.58 -8.32
C LEU A 82 -14.42 -0.02 -8.72
N ASP A 83 -14.41 -1.25 -9.25
CA ASP A 83 -13.19 -1.98 -9.64
C ASP A 83 -12.12 -1.97 -8.52
N PHE A 84 -12.56 -1.93 -7.25
CA PHE A 84 -11.65 -2.09 -6.14
C PHE A 84 -11.09 -3.50 -6.20
N LYS A 85 -9.77 -3.60 -6.40
CA LYS A 85 -9.07 -4.89 -6.50
C LYS A 85 -8.97 -5.63 -5.16
N GLY A 86 -9.45 -5.01 -4.10
CA GLY A 86 -9.52 -5.58 -2.77
C GLY A 86 -10.77 -6.40 -2.50
N THR A 87 -10.94 -6.83 -1.26
CA THR A 87 -12.15 -7.52 -0.78
C THR A 87 -12.68 -6.78 0.42
N LEU A 88 -13.97 -6.44 0.42
CA LEU A 88 -14.65 -5.88 1.57
C LEU A 88 -15.48 -6.96 2.25
N LYS A 89 -15.39 -7.06 3.58
CA LYS A 89 -16.18 -7.96 4.40
C LYS A 89 -16.77 -7.20 5.57
N TYR A 90 -17.92 -7.63 6.03
CA TYR A 90 -18.50 -7.16 7.28
C TYR A 90 -18.36 -8.22 8.36
N ASN A 91 -17.90 -7.81 9.54
CA ASN A 91 -17.83 -8.64 10.73
C ASN A 91 -18.95 -8.20 11.70
N ALA A 92 -20.01 -9.01 11.75
CA ALA A 92 -21.18 -8.76 12.58
C ALA A 92 -20.94 -8.88 14.09
N TYR A 93 -19.84 -9.53 14.52
CA TYR A 93 -19.51 -9.63 15.95
C TYR A 93 -18.94 -8.32 16.50
N ASP A 94 -18.14 -7.63 15.69
CA ASP A 94 -17.40 -6.42 16.08
C ASP A 94 -18.00 -5.13 15.48
N GLU A 95 -19.06 -5.25 14.67
CA GLU A 95 -19.72 -4.18 13.90
C GLU A 95 -18.71 -3.37 13.07
N GLN A 96 -17.88 -4.10 12.33
CA GLN A 96 -16.74 -3.54 11.59
C GLN A 96 -16.69 -4.04 10.15
N PHE A 97 -16.25 -3.16 9.25
CA PHE A 97 -15.90 -3.55 7.89
C PHE A 97 -14.40 -3.80 7.80
N GLU A 98 -14.02 -4.95 7.25
CA GLU A 98 -12.65 -5.32 6.95
C GLU A 98 -12.41 -5.19 5.45
N TYR A 99 -11.59 -4.22 5.07
CA TYR A 99 -11.16 -4.05 3.70
C TYR A 99 -9.76 -4.62 3.50
N THR A 100 -9.65 -5.70 2.71
CA THR A 100 -8.36 -6.25 2.27
C THR A 100 -7.95 -5.58 0.96
N ALA A 101 -6.97 -4.69 1.01
CA ALA A 101 -6.43 -4.00 -0.15
C ALA A 101 -5.69 -4.93 -1.11
N SER A 102 -5.48 -4.45 -2.35
CA SER A 102 -4.79 -5.17 -3.42
C SER A 102 -3.38 -5.67 -3.08
N ASN A 103 -2.72 -5.02 -2.12
CA ASN A 103 -1.40 -5.37 -1.63
C ASN A 103 -1.41 -6.29 -0.39
N ASN A 104 -2.56 -6.91 -0.10
CA ASN A 104 -2.77 -7.87 1.00
C ASN A 104 -2.59 -7.24 2.40
N PHE A 105 -2.98 -5.98 2.55
CA PHE A 105 -3.14 -5.32 3.85
C PHE A 105 -4.61 -5.11 4.15
N ILE A 106 -5.00 -5.33 5.39
CA ILE A 106 -6.34 -5.15 5.93
C ILE A 106 -6.43 -3.77 6.59
N VAL A 107 -7.44 -3.00 6.21
CA VAL A 107 -7.86 -1.77 6.87
C VAL A 107 -9.23 -2.03 7.50
N ILE A 108 -9.35 -1.73 8.78
CA ILE A 108 -10.60 -1.90 9.52
C ILE A 108 -11.34 -0.57 9.54
N PHE A 109 -12.64 -0.60 9.30
CA PHE A 109 -13.52 0.54 9.43
C PHE A 109 -14.60 0.25 10.47
N LYS A 110 -15.00 1.30 11.18
CA LYS A 110 -16.19 1.30 12.02
C LYS A 110 -17.13 2.40 11.57
N VAL A 111 -18.43 2.14 11.63
CA VAL A 111 -19.45 3.19 11.46
C VAL A 111 -19.54 3.99 12.74
N VAL A 112 -19.28 5.30 12.65
CA VAL A 112 -19.42 6.25 13.75
C VAL A 112 -20.23 7.43 13.24
N ASN A 113 -21.39 7.68 13.86
CA ASN A 113 -22.33 8.74 13.45
C ASN A 113 -22.73 8.66 11.96
N GLY A 114 -22.94 7.45 11.44
CA GLY A 114 -23.32 7.22 10.03
C GLY A 114 -22.17 7.41 9.03
N GLN A 115 -20.92 7.50 9.49
CA GLN A 115 -19.75 7.59 8.62
C GLN A 115 -18.75 6.47 8.91
N LEU A 116 -18.19 5.87 7.85
CA LEU A 116 -17.05 4.98 7.98
C LEU A 116 -15.83 5.75 8.49
N THR A 117 -15.21 5.22 9.54
CA THR A 117 -14.01 5.77 10.15
C THR A 117 -12.98 4.66 10.27
N VAL A 118 -11.76 4.93 9.78
CA VAL A 118 -10.63 3.98 9.88
C VAL A 118 -10.30 3.70 11.35
N GLN A 119 -10.11 2.43 11.66
CA GLN A 119 -9.68 1.94 12.97
C GLN A 119 -8.24 1.44 12.89
N GLY A 120 -7.34 2.13 13.60
CA GLY A 120 -5.94 1.72 13.75
C GLY A 120 -5.12 1.77 12.45
N ASP A 121 -3.93 1.17 12.53
CA ASP A 121 -3.02 1.07 11.39
C ASP A 121 -3.33 -0.16 10.52
N PRO A 122 -3.08 -0.11 9.20
CA PRO A 122 -3.25 -1.26 8.32
C PRO A 122 -2.42 -2.48 8.75
N ILE A 123 -3.08 -3.64 8.81
CA ILE A 123 -2.54 -4.91 9.27
C ILE A 123 -2.22 -5.77 8.04
N LYS A 124 -1.15 -6.57 8.08
CA LYS A 124 -0.90 -7.52 6.99
C LYS A 124 -1.91 -8.68 7.07
N ALA A 125 -2.62 -8.97 5.99
CA ALA A 125 -3.57 -10.08 5.91
C ALA A 125 -2.88 -11.45 6.02
#